data_AF-H9B9A2-F1
#
_entry.id   AF-H9B9A2-F1
#
_cell.length_a   1.000
_cell.length_b   1.000
_cell.length_c   1.000
_cell.angle_alpha   90.00
_cell.angle_beta   90.00
_cell.angle_gamma   90.00
#
_symmetry.space_group_name_H-M   'P 1'
#
loop_
_entity.id
_entity.type
_entity.pdbx_description
1 polymer ?
#
loop_
_entity_poly.entity_id
_entity_poly.type
_entity_poly.pdbx_seq_one_letter_code
_entity_poly.pdbx_strand_id
1 'polypeptide(L)'
;MSEKDFIRQKNKWLAKIHNWVQENVQGPIIPYSAVFENKLAEMASEEERQNYIKSSGASKSMIDKIIQTGYHALHLIHFFTCGEDEVKCWTIRAGTKAPQAAGVIHTDFERGFICAEVYKYTDLVELGSENAVKAAGKYLQKGKDYVVEDGDIIFFKFNVTNSAKK
;
A
#
# COMPACT_ATOMS: atom_id res chain seq x y z
N MET A 1 12.63 -18.38 12.37
CA MET A 1 12.85 -19.85 12.42
C MET A 1 14.09 -20.22 11.60
N SER A 2 14.57 -21.46 11.66
CA SER A 2 15.69 -21.89 10.81
C SER A 2 15.26 -21.93 9.33
N GLU A 3 16.23 -21.87 8.42
CA GLU A 3 15.96 -21.94 6.98
C GLU A 3 15.30 -23.27 6.58
N LYS A 4 15.75 -24.39 7.15
CA LYS A 4 15.16 -25.71 6.90
C LYS A 4 13.70 -25.80 7.38
N ASP A 5 13.40 -25.24 8.54
CA ASP A 5 12.04 -25.20 9.09
C ASP A 5 11.12 -24.32 8.25
N PHE A 6 11.65 -23.19 7.78
CA PHE A 6 10.93 -22.25 6.92
C PHE A 6 10.56 -22.87 5.58
N ILE A 7 11.53 -23.50 4.91
CA ILE A 7 11.31 -24.21 3.64
C ILE A 7 10.27 -25.33 3.82
N ARG A 8 10.34 -26.08 4.91
CA ARG A 8 9.38 -27.16 5.22
C ARG A 8 8.03 -26.67 5.74
N GLN A 9 7.89 -25.36 5.99
CA GLN A 9 6.73 -24.72 6.62
C GLN A 9 6.32 -25.38 7.95
N LYS A 10 7.29 -25.88 8.72
CA LYS A 10 7.04 -26.57 9.99
C LYS A 10 8.03 -26.12 11.05
N ASN A 11 7.52 -25.72 12.21
CA ASN A 11 8.34 -25.38 13.36
C ASN A 11 7.65 -25.80 14.66
N LYS A 12 8.43 -26.40 15.58
CA LYS A 12 7.92 -26.95 16.85
C LYS A 12 7.26 -25.92 17.78
N TRP A 13 7.59 -24.64 17.61
CA TRP A 13 7.05 -23.55 18.44
C TRP A 13 5.84 -22.86 17.81
N LEU A 14 5.65 -22.98 16.49
CA LEU A 14 4.66 -22.20 15.76
C LEU A 14 3.23 -22.44 16.27
N ALA A 15 2.88 -23.70 16.58
CA ALA A 15 1.57 -24.04 17.14
C ALA A 15 1.33 -23.40 18.52
N LYS A 16 2.35 -23.41 19.39
CA LYS A 16 2.25 -22.81 20.73
C LYS A 16 2.10 -21.28 20.65
N ILE A 17 2.88 -20.65 19.77
CA ILE A 17 2.80 -19.21 19.52
C ILE A 17 1.43 -18.87 18.93
N HIS A 18 0.94 -19.66 17.97
CA HIS A 18 -0.38 -19.44 17.37
C HIS A 18 -1.49 -19.45 18.41
N ASN A 19 -1.56 -20.49 19.24
CA ASN A 19 -2.59 -20.60 20.27
C ASN A 19 -2.54 -19.40 21.24
N TRP A 20 -1.35 -19.04 21.73
CA TRP A 20 -1.20 -17.90 22.63
C TRP A 20 -1.65 -16.58 21.98
N VAL A 21 -1.27 -16.34 20.72
CA VAL A 21 -1.67 -15.12 20.00
C VAL A 21 -3.19 -15.07 19.77
N GLN A 22 -3.82 -16.19 19.42
CA GLN A 22 -5.28 -16.25 19.25
C GLN A 22 -6.03 -15.94 20.54
N GLU A 23 -5.53 -16.42 21.68
CA GLU A 23 -6.15 -16.19 22.98
C GLU A 23 -5.96 -14.75 23.51
N ASN A 24 -4.80 -14.12 23.22
CA ASN A 24 -4.40 -12.88 23.91
C ASN A 24 -4.44 -11.61 23.04
N VAL A 25 -4.23 -11.73 21.73
CA VAL A 25 -4.00 -10.56 20.86
C VAL A 25 -4.89 -10.58 19.61
N GLN A 26 -5.17 -11.76 19.06
CA GLN A 26 -5.88 -11.97 17.78
C GLN A 26 -5.22 -11.23 16.59
N GLY A 27 -3.88 -11.16 16.61
CA GLY A 27 -3.09 -10.49 15.58
C GLY A 27 -2.53 -11.41 14.49
N PRO A 28 -1.96 -10.83 13.41
CA PRO A 28 -1.34 -11.60 12.34
C PRO A 28 -0.04 -12.26 12.80
N ILE A 29 0.20 -13.48 12.32
CA ILE A 29 1.46 -14.22 12.54
C ILE A 29 2.12 -14.44 11.19
N ILE A 30 3.39 -14.03 11.08
CA ILE A 30 4.17 -14.20 9.85
C ILE A 30 5.42 -15.04 10.16
N PRO A 31 5.41 -16.34 9.83
CA PRO A 31 6.60 -17.17 9.90
C PRO A 31 7.64 -16.71 8.88
N TYR A 32 8.87 -16.45 9.32
CA TYR A 32 9.99 -16.13 8.44
C TYR A 32 11.34 -16.66 8.98
N SER A 33 12.33 -16.77 8.10
CA SER A 33 13.70 -17.14 8.45
C SER A 33 14.64 -15.97 8.17
N ALA A 34 15.17 -15.34 9.23
CA ALA A 34 16.14 -14.26 9.10
C ALA A 34 17.39 -14.68 8.31
N VAL A 35 17.83 -15.94 8.46
CA VAL A 35 18.98 -16.48 7.71
C VAL A 35 18.67 -16.58 6.21
N PHE A 36 17.45 -16.98 5.85
CA PHE A 36 17.04 -17.10 4.45
C PHE A 36 16.92 -15.71 3.81
N GLU A 37 16.27 -14.77 4.49
CA GLU A 37 16.10 -13.41 3.99
C GLU A 37 17.44 -12.66 3.88
N ASN A 38 18.36 -12.88 4.82
CA ASN A 38 19.69 -12.26 4.75
C ASN A 38 20.49 -12.75 3.53
N LYS A 39 20.45 -14.05 3.24
CA LYS A 39 21.07 -14.59 2.02
C LYS A 39 20.45 -13.99 0.75
N LEU A 40 19.12 -13.83 0.73
CA LEU A 40 18.44 -13.17 -0.39
C LEU A 40 18.78 -11.69 -0.53
N ALA A 41 19.13 -11.02 0.57
CA ALA A 41 19.52 -9.60 0.57
C ALA A 41 20.96 -9.38 0.10
N GLU A 42 21.83 -10.37 0.29
CA GLU A 42 23.24 -10.33 -0.16
C GLU A 42 23.41 -10.63 -1.66
N MET A 43 22.38 -11.16 -2.32
CA MET A 43 22.39 -11.45 -3.76
C MET A 43 22.24 -10.17 -4.58
N ALA A 44 23.06 -10.04 -5.63
CA ALA A 44 23.20 -8.78 -6.36
C ALA A 44 22.12 -8.56 -7.41
N SER A 45 21.50 -9.63 -7.90
CA SER A 45 20.50 -9.56 -8.96
C SER A 45 19.20 -10.24 -8.58
N GLU A 46 18.08 -9.72 -9.10
CA GLU A 46 16.77 -10.33 -8.91
C GLU A 46 16.71 -11.74 -9.53
N GLU A 47 17.40 -11.97 -10.64
CA GLU A 47 17.50 -13.29 -11.27
C GLU A 47 18.16 -14.31 -10.34
N GLU A 48 19.26 -13.94 -9.67
CA GLU A 48 19.94 -14.78 -8.69
C GLU A 48 19.03 -15.09 -7.50
N ARG A 49 18.29 -14.10 -7.00
CA ARG A 49 17.31 -14.27 -5.92
C ARG A 49 16.22 -15.26 -6.31
N GLN A 50 15.63 -15.10 -7.50
CA GLN A 50 14.59 -16.00 -8.00
C GLN A 50 15.11 -17.42 -8.21
N ASN A 51 16.33 -17.56 -8.74
CA ASN A 51 16.98 -18.87 -8.90
C ASN A 51 17.25 -19.55 -7.55
N TYR A 52 17.65 -18.79 -6.52
CA TYR A 52 17.82 -19.32 -5.17
C TYR A 52 16.49 -19.76 -4.53
N ILE A 53 15.44 -18.94 -4.64
CA ILE A 53 14.10 -19.29 -4.16
C ILE A 53 13.64 -20.61 -4.80
N LYS A 54 13.76 -20.70 -6.13
CA LYS A 54 13.34 -21.88 -6.90
C LYS A 54 14.14 -23.13 -6.55
N SER A 55 15.46 -23.02 -6.38
CA SER A 55 16.34 -24.17 -6.08
C SER A 55 16.29 -24.61 -4.62
N SER A 56 16.07 -23.68 -3.67
CA SER A 56 15.93 -23.99 -2.24
C SER A 56 14.62 -24.69 -1.88
N GLY A 57 13.61 -24.65 -2.77
CA GLY A 57 12.26 -25.14 -2.49
C GLY A 57 11.46 -24.22 -1.57
N ALA A 58 11.95 -23.02 -1.29
CA ALA A 58 11.20 -21.99 -0.58
C ALA A 58 10.06 -21.46 -1.46
N SER A 59 8.94 -21.08 -0.85
CA SER A 59 7.81 -20.52 -1.59
C SER A 59 8.10 -19.11 -2.14
N LYS A 60 8.54 -18.20 -1.26
CA LYS A 60 8.91 -16.81 -1.58
C LYS A 60 9.56 -16.14 -0.36
N SER A 61 10.14 -14.96 -0.57
CA SER A 61 10.48 -14.05 0.52
C SER A 61 9.22 -13.60 1.28
N MET A 62 9.34 -13.43 2.59
CA MET A 62 8.28 -12.95 3.46
C MET A 62 8.40 -11.46 3.78
N ILE A 63 9.48 -10.80 3.35
CA ILE A 63 9.74 -9.38 3.67
C ILE A 63 8.61 -8.49 3.16
N ASP A 64 8.17 -8.67 1.91
CA ASP A 64 7.05 -7.88 1.36
C ASP A 64 5.77 -8.05 2.18
N LYS A 65 5.50 -9.28 2.64
CA LYS A 65 4.33 -9.56 3.49
C LYS A 65 4.49 -8.91 4.86
N ILE A 66 5.70 -8.89 5.44
CA ILE A 66 5.98 -8.21 6.71
C ILE A 66 5.73 -6.71 6.58
N ILE A 67 6.25 -6.09 5.51
CA ILE A 67 6.09 -4.66 5.25
C ILE A 67 4.61 -4.31 5.10
N GLN A 68 3.89 -5.00 4.21
CA GLN A 68 2.47 -4.75 3.97
C GLN A 68 1.63 -4.97 5.23
N THR A 69 1.87 -6.06 5.96
CA THR A 69 1.12 -6.35 7.19
C THR A 69 1.39 -5.31 8.27
N GLY A 70 2.65 -4.88 8.44
CA GLY A 70 3.02 -3.82 9.36
C GLY A 70 2.39 -2.48 8.99
N TYR A 71 2.39 -2.14 7.70
CA TYR A 71 1.77 -0.94 7.16
C TYR A 71 0.27 -0.88 7.50
N HIS A 72 -0.48 -1.95 7.23
CA HIS A 72 -1.90 -2.03 7.56
C HIS A 72 -2.16 -2.12 9.07
N ALA A 73 -1.27 -2.75 9.84
CA ALA A 73 -1.37 -2.80 11.31
C ALA A 73 -1.24 -1.40 11.95
N LEU A 74 -0.57 -0.46 11.29
CA LEU A 74 -0.50 0.94 11.70
C LEU A 74 -1.71 1.78 11.23
N HIS A 75 -2.73 1.12 10.64
CA HIS A 75 -3.90 1.73 10.01
C HIS A 75 -3.51 2.73 8.91
N LEU A 76 -2.47 2.42 8.15
CA LEU A 76 -2.05 3.18 6.99
C LEU A 76 -2.69 2.60 5.73
N ILE A 77 -3.10 3.51 4.85
CA ILE A 77 -3.59 3.24 3.50
C ILE A 77 -2.88 4.21 2.54
N HIS A 78 -2.99 3.96 1.25
CA HIS A 78 -2.41 4.85 0.26
C HIS A 78 -3.37 5.19 -0.87
N PHE A 79 -3.19 6.37 -1.44
CA PHE A 79 -3.79 6.76 -2.71
C PHE A 79 -2.68 7.09 -3.71
N PHE A 80 -3.03 7.11 -4.98
CA PHE A 80 -2.12 7.39 -6.07
C PHE A 80 -2.45 8.72 -6.74
N THR A 81 -1.41 9.41 -7.15
CA THR A 81 -1.50 10.45 -8.19
C THR A 81 -0.83 9.91 -9.43
N CYS A 82 -1.51 9.99 -10.58
CA CYS A 82 -1.00 9.54 -11.87
C CYS A 82 -1.02 10.72 -12.84
N GLY A 83 0.15 11.13 -13.32
CA GLY A 83 0.36 12.07 -14.42
C GLY A 83 1.17 11.41 -15.54
N GLU A 84 1.34 12.12 -16.65
CA GLU A 84 2.24 11.68 -17.73
C GLU A 84 3.71 11.66 -17.27
N ASP A 85 4.05 12.50 -16.31
CA ASP A 85 5.37 12.71 -15.74
C ASP A 85 5.65 11.83 -14.51
N GLU A 86 4.69 11.72 -13.59
CA GLU A 86 4.89 11.03 -12.31
C GLU A 86 3.70 10.14 -11.92
N VAL A 87 4.03 8.93 -11.46
CA VAL A 87 3.11 8.08 -10.70
C VAL A 87 3.65 7.98 -9.28
N LYS A 88 2.85 8.38 -8.30
CA LYS A 88 3.28 8.43 -6.90
C LYS A 88 2.25 7.86 -5.96
N CYS A 89 2.75 7.13 -4.96
CA CYS A 89 1.99 6.57 -3.85
C CYS A 89 2.10 7.49 -2.63
N TRP A 90 0.96 7.91 -2.08
CA TRP A 90 0.87 8.80 -0.93
C TRP A 90 0.27 8.08 0.26
N THR A 91 1.04 7.99 1.35
CA THR A 91 0.61 7.33 2.58
C THR A 91 -0.24 8.26 3.45
N ILE A 92 -1.41 7.78 3.86
CA ILE A 92 -2.32 8.47 4.80
C ILE A 92 -2.84 7.46 5.84
N ARG A 93 -3.49 7.96 6.89
CA ARG A 93 -4.21 7.09 7.82
C ARG A 93 -5.58 6.74 7.28
N ALA A 94 -6.06 5.53 7.54
CA ALA A 94 -7.44 5.16 7.23
C ALA A 94 -8.42 6.15 7.89
N GLY A 95 -9.46 6.56 7.15
CA GLY A 95 -10.42 7.57 7.60
C GLY A 95 -10.03 9.03 7.29
N THR A 96 -8.86 9.27 6.70
CA THR A 96 -8.45 10.62 6.26
C THR A 96 -9.39 11.13 5.16
N LYS A 97 -9.87 12.38 5.29
CA LYS A 97 -10.74 13.01 4.30
C LYS A 97 -9.96 13.56 3.11
N ALA A 98 -10.63 13.72 1.96
CA ALA A 98 -10.01 14.19 0.72
C ALA A 98 -9.21 15.51 0.85
N PRO A 99 -9.66 16.56 1.56
CA PRO A 99 -8.86 17.77 1.74
C PRO A 99 -7.56 17.54 2.50
N GLN A 100 -7.60 16.70 3.54
CA GLN A 100 -6.43 16.37 4.36
C GLN A 100 -5.44 15.51 3.56
N ALA A 101 -5.95 14.57 2.76
CA ALA A 101 -5.12 13.79 1.84
C ALA A 101 -4.43 14.69 0.80
N ALA A 102 -5.12 15.72 0.30
CA ALA A 102 -4.53 16.72 -0.58
C ALA A 102 -3.43 17.52 0.14
N GLY A 103 -3.61 17.83 1.43
CA GLY A 103 -2.63 18.51 2.28
C GLY A 103 -1.29 17.76 2.43
N VAL A 104 -1.31 16.43 2.34
CA VAL A 104 -0.08 15.59 2.36
C VAL A 104 0.79 15.85 1.13
N ILE A 105 0.18 16.23 -0.01
CA ILE A 105 0.91 16.65 -1.22
C ILE A 105 1.45 18.06 -1.02
N HIS A 106 0.57 19.00 -0.67
CA HIS A 106 0.94 20.38 -0.40
C HIS A 106 -0.13 21.10 0.44
N THR A 107 0.29 21.96 1.37
CA THR A 107 -0.64 22.68 2.27
C THR A 107 -1.59 23.64 1.54
N ASP A 108 -1.25 24.10 0.32
CA ASP A 108 -2.17 24.91 -0.51
C ASP A 108 -3.33 24.09 -1.05
N PHE A 109 -3.16 22.80 -1.30
CA PHE A 109 -4.23 21.96 -1.85
C PHE A 109 -5.33 21.74 -0.83
N GLU A 110 -4.96 21.61 0.45
CA GLU A 110 -5.93 21.52 1.55
C GLU A 110 -6.67 22.84 1.74
N ARG A 111 -5.94 23.97 1.78
CA ARG A 111 -6.53 25.31 1.95
C ARG A 111 -7.44 25.71 0.80
N GLY A 112 -7.02 25.45 -0.43
CA GLY A 112 -7.73 25.77 -1.65
C GLY A 112 -8.65 24.67 -2.16
N PHE A 113 -8.90 23.61 -1.39
CA PHE A 113 -9.61 22.42 -1.87
C PHE A 113 -10.98 22.74 -2.46
N ILE A 114 -11.19 22.34 -3.71
CA ILE A 114 -12.48 22.42 -4.41
C ILE A 114 -13.14 21.04 -4.40
N CYS A 115 -12.50 20.06 -5.04
CA CYS A 115 -12.96 18.69 -5.11
C CYS A 115 -11.79 17.73 -5.40
N ALA A 116 -12.04 16.45 -5.18
CA ALA A 116 -11.16 15.35 -5.59
C ALA A 116 -11.84 14.59 -6.72
N GLU A 117 -11.18 14.49 -7.86
CA GLU A 117 -11.54 13.58 -8.94
C GLU A 117 -10.94 12.21 -8.62
N VAL A 118 -11.79 11.21 -8.37
CA VAL A 118 -11.40 9.91 -7.83
C VAL A 118 -11.91 8.79 -8.73
N TYR A 119 -11.05 7.82 -9.00
CA TYR A 119 -11.43 6.53 -9.57
C TYR A 119 -10.60 5.41 -8.93
N LYS A 120 -11.11 4.19 -8.95
CA LYS A 120 -10.47 3.06 -8.27
C LYS A 120 -9.39 2.45 -9.17
N TYR A 121 -8.30 2.00 -8.55
CA TYR A 121 -7.28 1.20 -9.23
C TYR A 121 -7.88 -0.04 -9.93
N THR A 122 -8.83 -0.71 -9.29
CA THR A 122 -9.50 -1.89 -9.86
C THR A 122 -10.23 -1.57 -11.16
N ASP A 123 -10.88 -0.40 -11.24
CA ASP A 123 -11.59 0.03 -12.44
C ASP A 123 -10.64 0.39 -13.57
N LEU A 124 -9.48 0.98 -13.25
CA LEU A 124 -8.44 1.26 -14.23
C LEU A 124 -7.87 -0.03 -14.82
N VAL A 125 -7.60 -1.04 -13.99
CA VAL A 125 -7.09 -2.34 -14.45
C VAL A 125 -8.13 -3.08 -15.29
N GLU A 126 -9.41 -3.02 -14.91
CA GLU A 126 -10.51 -3.67 -15.63
C GLU A 126 -10.77 -3.02 -17.00
N LEU A 127 -10.78 -1.69 -17.06
CA LEU A 127 -11.17 -0.92 -18.27
C LEU A 127 -9.96 -0.51 -19.13
N GLY A 128 -8.74 -0.66 -18.61
CA GLY A 128 -7.48 -0.48 -19.32
C GLY A 128 -7.01 0.97 -19.52
N SER A 129 -7.88 1.98 -19.40
CA SER A 129 -7.48 3.39 -19.51
C SER A 129 -8.39 4.34 -18.72
N GLU A 130 -7.86 5.49 -18.33
CA GLU A 130 -8.63 6.55 -17.65
C GLU A 130 -9.82 7.02 -18.50
N ASN A 131 -9.66 7.13 -19.82
CA ASN A 131 -10.73 7.50 -20.73
C ASN A 131 -11.87 6.47 -20.72
N ALA A 132 -11.55 5.19 -20.64
CA ALA A 132 -12.55 4.13 -20.52
C ALA A 132 -13.26 4.17 -19.15
N VAL A 133 -12.52 4.45 -18.07
CA VAL A 133 -13.09 4.66 -16.71
C VAL A 133 -14.07 5.84 -16.70
N LYS A 134 -13.71 6.95 -17.34
CA LYS A 134 -14.59 8.13 -17.53
C LYS A 134 -15.83 7.78 -18.36
N ALA A 135 -15.66 7.09 -19.48
CA ALA A 135 -16.76 6.67 -20.35
C ALA A 135 -17.73 5.72 -19.64
N ALA A 136 -17.22 4.88 -18.72
CA ALA A 136 -18.01 3.99 -17.89
C ALA A 136 -18.70 4.69 -16.70
N GLY A 137 -18.50 6.00 -16.51
CA GLY A 137 -19.10 6.76 -15.40
C GLY A 137 -18.51 6.44 -14.03
N LYS A 138 -17.35 5.76 -13.98
CA LYS A 138 -16.66 5.38 -12.73
C LYS A 138 -15.66 6.45 -12.25
N TYR A 139 -15.53 7.54 -12.99
CA TYR A 139 -14.71 8.71 -12.64
C TYR A 139 -15.56 9.71 -11.86
N LEU A 140 -15.35 9.80 -10.55
CA LEU A 140 -16.26 10.49 -9.64
C LEU A 140 -15.65 11.80 -9.13
N GLN A 141 -16.46 12.84 -9.02
CA GLN A 141 -16.09 14.04 -8.28
C GLN A 141 -16.58 13.94 -6.84
N LYS A 142 -15.66 14.12 -5.91
CA LYS A 142 -15.86 13.95 -4.48
C LYS A 142 -15.58 15.26 -3.74
N GLY A 143 -16.49 15.59 -2.82
CA GLY A 143 -16.39 16.79 -1.99
C GLY A 143 -15.54 16.59 -0.75
N LYS A 144 -15.59 17.57 0.16
CA LYS A 144 -14.76 17.63 1.38
C LYS A 144 -15.01 16.48 2.36
N ASP A 145 -16.20 15.90 2.36
CA ASP A 145 -16.57 14.81 3.26
C ASP A 145 -16.21 13.42 2.76
N TYR A 146 -15.63 13.32 1.57
CA TYR A 146 -15.17 12.04 1.06
C TYR A 146 -14.01 11.52 1.90
N VAL A 147 -14.17 10.29 2.39
CA VAL A 147 -13.10 9.53 3.04
C VAL A 147 -12.32 8.81 1.95
N VAL A 148 -11.03 9.08 1.87
CA VAL A 148 -10.16 8.43 0.88
C VAL A 148 -10.06 6.95 1.20
N GLU A 149 -10.19 6.13 0.17
CA GLU A 149 -10.09 4.68 0.25
C GLU A 149 -8.74 4.19 -0.27
N ASP A 150 -8.34 3.01 0.18
CA ASP A 150 -7.07 2.42 -0.23
C ASP A 150 -7.07 2.10 -1.73
N GLY A 151 -6.01 2.53 -2.41
CA GLY A 151 -5.85 2.36 -3.85
C GLY A 151 -6.66 3.33 -4.72
N ASP A 152 -7.26 4.36 -4.12
CA ASP A 152 -7.84 5.46 -4.89
C ASP A 152 -6.78 6.12 -5.77
N ILE A 153 -7.16 6.44 -7.01
CA ILE A 153 -6.37 7.31 -7.88
C ILE A 153 -7.06 8.65 -7.89
N ILE A 154 -6.34 9.69 -7.46
CA ILE A 154 -6.92 11.00 -7.13
C ILE A 154 -6.24 12.11 -7.90
N PHE A 155 -7.05 12.98 -8.49
CA PHE A 155 -6.65 14.28 -9.00
C PHE A 155 -7.35 15.39 -8.20
N PHE A 156 -6.58 16.22 -7.49
CA PHE A 156 -7.14 17.29 -6.66
C PHE A 156 -7.34 18.57 -7.46
N LYS A 157 -8.57 19.12 -7.43
CA LYS A 157 -8.84 20.48 -7.89
C LYS A 157 -8.74 21.42 -6.70
N PHE A 158 -7.93 22.46 -6.84
CA PHE A 158 -7.77 23.48 -5.81
C PHE A 158 -7.67 24.87 -6.47
N ASN A 159 -8.03 25.90 -5.71
CA ASN A 159 -7.76 27.27 -6.08
C ASN A 159 -7.38 28.06 -4.82
N VAL A 160 -6.21 28.68 -4.86
CA VAL A 160 -5.71 29.58 -3.83
C VAL A 160 -5.77 30.99 -4.39
N THR A 161 -6.78 31.77 -4.00
CA THR A 161 -6.73 33.21 -4.17
C THR A 161 -5.64 33.74 -3.25
N ASN A 162 -4.58 34.33 -3.80
CA ASN A 162 -3.62 35.11 -3.04
C ASN A 162 -4.40 36.18 -2.27
N SER A 163 -4.61 35.96 -0.96
CA SER A 163 -5.11 36.99 -0.07
C SER A 163 -4.16 38.18 -0.23
N ALA A 164 -4.68 39.30 -0.73
CA ALA A 164 -3.90 40.49 -1.01
C ALA A 164 -2.94 40.79 0.14
N LYS A 165 -1.66 41.02 -0.17
CA LYS A 165 -0.69 41.58 0.77
C LYS A 165 -1.33 42.84 1.37
N LYS A 166 -1.70 42.75 2.64
CA LYS A 166 -2.15 43.89 3.45
C LYS A 166 -0.95 44.58 4.05
#